data_AF-A0A934ED27-F1
#
_entry.id   AF-A0A934ED27-F1
#
_cell.length_a   1.000
_cell.length_b   1.000
_cell.length_c   1.000
_cell.angle_alpha   90.00
_cell.angle_beta   90.00
_cell.angle_gamma   90.00
#
_symmetry.space_group_name_H-M   'P 1'
#
loop_
_entity.id
_entity.type
_entity.pdbx_description
1 polymer ?
#
loop_
_entity_poly.entity_id
_entity_poly.type
_entity_poly.pdbx_seq_one_letter_code
_entity_poly.pdbx_strand_id
1 'polypeptide(L)'
;MIPGLGKKYQVEIETISKPFQAYRTKEYAELGLPMAPAIMVGDELIVKGCDIDEEKLESAICRHLGLPEPEPRKKGILDRIFK
;
A
#
# COMPACT_ATOMS: atom_id res chain seq x y z
N MET A 1 -1.96 -8.40 -2.71
CA MET A 1 -3.36 -7.94 -2.90
C MET A 1 -3.52 -6.60 -2.20
N ILE A 2 -4.31 -5.66 -2.75
CA ILE A 2 -4.61 -4.39 -2.06
C ILE A 2 -5.52 -4.70 -0.86
N PRO A 3 -5.16 -4.30 0.37
CA PRO A 3 -5.98 -4.49 1.56
C PRO A 3 -7.37 -3.85 1.43
N GLY A 4 -8.36 -4.35 2.16
CA GLY A 4 -9.76 -3.86 2.12
C GLY A 4 -9.99 -2.44 2.65
N LEU A 5 -8.91 -1.65 2.84
CA LEU A 5 -8.90 -0.34 3.48
C LEU A 5 -9.65 0.73 2.69
N GLY A 6 -9.77 0.58 1.37
CA GLY A 6 -10.58 1.47 0.53
C GLY A 6 -12.06 1.54 0.88
N LYS A 7 -12.59 0.50 1.55
CA LYS A 7 -13.96 0.52 2.08
C LYS A 7 -14.05 1.21 3.44
N LYS A 8 -12.96 1.18 4.21
CA LYS A 8 -12.91 1.71 5.57
C LYS A 8 -12.69 3.22 5.58
N TYR A 9 -11.83 3.71 4.70
CA TYR A 9 -11.53 5.12 4.54
C TYR A 9 -12.15 5.60 3.24
N GLN A 10 -12.81 6.77 3.25
CA GLN A 10 -13.29 7.40 2.01
C GLN A 10 -12.09 7.96 1.22
N VAL A 11 -11.31 7.06 0.63
CA VAL A 11 -10.14 7.38 -0.18
C VAL A 11 -10.39 7.02 -1.63
N GLU A 12 -9.90 7.85 -2.54
CA GLU A 12 -9.87 7.51 -3.95
C GLU A 12 -8.76 6.49 -4.20
N ILE A 13 -9.10 5.40 -4.91
CA ILE A 13 -8.15 4.35 -5.27
C ILE A 13 -8.02 4.32 -6.78
N GLU A 14 -6.86 4.73 -7.27
CA GLU A 14 -6.45 4.50 -8.65
C GLU A 14 -5.65 3.20 -8.76
N THR A 15 -6.00 2.33 -9.70
CA THR A 15 -5.26 1.09 -9.98
C THR A 15 -4.73 1.10 -11.41
N ILE A 16 -3.41 1.23 -11.57
CA ILE A 16 -2.75 1.19 -12.87
C ILE A 16 -2.23 -0.23 -13.12
N SER A 17 -2.94 -0.99 -13.95
CA SER A 17 -2.55 -2.33 -14.39
C SER A 17 -2.14 -2.34 -15.85
N LYS A 18 -0.87 -2.63 -16.13
CA LYS A 18 -0.29 -2.76 -17.47
C LYS A 18 0.47 -4.09 -17.61
N PRO A 19 0.78 -4.56 -18.83
CA PRO A 19 1.67 -5.70 -19.01
C PRO A 19 3.06 -5.44 -18.42
N PHE A 20 3.74 -6.48 -17.94
CA PHE A 20 5.05 -6.37 -17.30
C PHE A 20 6.08 -5.54 -18.10
N GLN A 21 6.09 -5.70 -19.43
CA GLN A 21 6.99 -4.97 -20.31
C GLN A 21 6.72 -3.46 -20.35
N ALA A 22 5.45 -3.05 -20.24
CA ALA A 22 5.05 -1.65 -20.26
C ALA A 22 5.52 -0.87 -19.03
N TYR A 23 5.79 -1.55 -17.91
CA TYR A 23 6.39 -0.93 -16.72
C TYR A 23 7.91 -0.69 -16.84
N ARG A 24 8.54 -1.28 -17.86
CA ARG A 24 9.99 -1.19 -18.09
C ARG A 24 10.35 -0.24 -19.23
N THR A 25 9.38 0.49 -19.78
CA THR A 25 9.64 1.46 -20.84
C THR A 25 10.03 2.81 -20.27
N LYS A 26 10.70 3.63 -21.09
CA LYS A 26 11.06 5.00 -20.72
C LYS A 26 9.81 5.86 -20.48
N GLU A 27 8.76 5.66 -21.27
CA GLU A 27 7.52 6.44 -21.10
C GLU A 27 6.88 6.21 -19.73
N TYR A 28 6.97 4.99 -19.18
CA TYR A 28 6.46 4.73 -17.83
C TYR A 28 7.32 5.40 -16.75
N ALA A 29 8.64 5.42 -16.92
CA ALA A 29 9.55 6.10 -15.99
C ALA A 29 9.33 7.62 -15.98
N GLU A 30 8.94 8.20 -17.12
CA GLU A 30 8.60 9.63 -17.24
C GLU A 30 7.32 10.02 -16.48
N LEU A 31 6.43 9.07 -16.17
CA LEU A 31 5.25 9.32 -15.34
C LEU A 31 5.59 9.60 -13.87
N GLY A 32 6.85 9.45 -13.47
CA GLY A 32 7.28 9.59 -12.07
C GLY A 32 6.77 8.46 -11.16
N LEU A 33 6.14 7.43 -11.73
CA LEU A 33 5.56 6.32 -10.99
C LEU A 33 6.62 5.25 -10.66
N PRO A 34 6.53 4.61 -9.49
CA PRO A 34 7.41 3.52 -9.13
C PRO A 34 7.19 2.31 -10.05
N MET A 35 8.25 1.53 -10.25
CA MET A 35 8.11 0.21 -10.88
C MET A 35 7.17 -0.67 -10.05
N ALA A 36 6.19 -1.26 -10.72
CA ALA A 36 5.28 -2.21 -10.11
C ALA A 36 5.98 -3.54 -9.73
N PRO A 37 5.48 -4.28 -8.72
CA PRO A 37 4.39 -3.90 -7.82
C PRO A 37 4.84 -2.82 -6.82
N ALA A 38 4.00 -1.82 -6.59
CA ALA A 38 4.26 -0.75 -5.63
C ALA A 38 2.94 -0.15 -5.14
N ILE A 39 2.97 0.45 -3.95
CA ILE A 39 1.84 1.21 -3.40
C ILE A 39 2.33 2.59 -2.98
N MET A 40 1.58 3.61 -3.40
CA MET A 40 1.75 4.99 -2.99
C MET A 40 0.52 5.46 -2.21
N VAL A 41 0.73 6.39 -1.28
CA VAL A 41 -0.33 7.14 -0.60
C VAL A 41 0.00 8.61 -0.77
N GLY A 42 -0.81 9.34 -1.52
CA GLY A 42 -0.43 10.65 -2.05
C GLY A 42 0.86 10.54 -2.88
N ASP A 43 1.85 11.38 -2.59
CA ASP A 43 3.17 11.37 -3.25
C ASP A 43 4.20 10.46 -2.55
N GLU A 44 3.80 9.74 -1.50
CA GLU A 44 4.72 8.91 -0.70
C GLU A 44 4.72 7.45 -1.17
N LEU A 45 5.91 6.93 -1.48
CA LEU A 45 6.12 5.51 -1.77
C LEU A 45 6.14 4.68 -0.48
N ILE A 46 5.13 3.85 -0.26
CA ILE A 46 4.99 3.04 0.96
C ILE A 46 5.69 1.67 0.83
N VAL A 47 5.56 1.04 -0.34
CA VAL A 47 6.21 -0.25 -0.62
C VAL A 47 6.49 -0.40 -2.11
N LYS A 48 7.57 -1.11 -2.42
CA LYS A 48 7.97 -1.46 -3.79
C LYS A 48 8.58 -2.87 -3.81
N GLY A 49 8.12 -3.69 -4.73
CA GLY A 49 8.70 -5.01 -5.03
C GLY A 49 8.46 -6.08 -3.97
N CYS A 50 7.70 -5.80 -2.92
CA CYS A 50 7.36 -6.75 -1.86
C CYS A 50 5.94 -6.52 -1.32
N ASP A 51 5.47 -7.46 -0.50
CA ASP A 51 4.22 -7.35 0.22
C ASP A 51 4.30 -6.32 1.35
N ILE A 52 3.13 -5.88 1.82
CA ILE A 52 2.98 -4.92 2.92
C ILE A 52 1.96 -5.44 3.93
N ASP A 53 2.25 -5.26 5.22
CA ASP A 53 1.28 -5.49 6.29
C ASP A 53 0.13 -4.46 6.21
N GLU A 54 -1.11 -4.93 6.37
CA GLU A 54 -2.31 -4.08 6.33
C GLU A 54 -2.22 -2.92 7.33
N GLU A 55 -1.71 -3.17 8.55
CA GLU A 55 -1.50 -2.14 9.58
C GLU A 55 -0.54 -1.03 9.12
N LYS A 56 0.54 -1.40 8.43
CA LYS A 56 1.52 -0.42 7.92
C LYS A 56 0.89 0.46 6.84
N LEU A 57 0.08 -0.12 5.95
CA LEU A 57 -0.63 0.64 4.94
C LEU A 57 -1.72 1.53 5.57
N GLU A 58 -2.42 1.02 6.57
CA GLU A 58 -3.47 1.74 7.29
C GLU A 58 -2.92 2.96 8.05
N SER A 59 -1.79 2.82 8.76
CA SER A 59 -1.13 3.95 9.41
C SER A 59 -0.68 5.01 8.40
N ALA A 60 -0.17 4.61 7.23
CA ALA A 60 0.17 5.56 6.16
C ALA A 60 -1.06 6.33 5.68
N ILE A 61 -2.19 5.64 5.47
CA ILE A 61 -3.47 6.27 5.10
C ILE A 61 -3.95 7.25 6.18
N CYS A 62 -3.99 6.82 7.45
CA CYS A 62 -4.41 7.69 8.57
C CYS A 62 -3.57 8.97 8.64
N ARG A 63 -2.24 8.84 8.51
CA ARG A 63 -1.32 9.99 8.54
C ARG A 63 -1.62 10.99 7.43
N HIS A 64 -1.87 10.53 6.20
CA HIS A 64 -2.20 11.40 5.06
C HIS A 64 -3.60 12.03 5.18
N LEU A 65 -4.52 11.38 5.89
CA LEU A 65 -5.86 11.90 6.17
C LEU A 65 -5.93 12.79 7.43
N GLY A 66 -4.84 12.94 8.17
CA GLY A 66 -4.84 13.65 9.47
C GLY A 66 -5.66 12.95 10.56
N LEU A 67 -5.89 11.64 10.41
CA LEU A 67 -6.60 10.80 11.36
C LEU A 67 -5.63 10.22 12.40
N PRO A 68 -6.11 9.85 13.60
CA PRO A 68 -5.29 9.11 14.55
C PRO A 68 -4.81 7.79 13.93
N GLU A 69 -3.58 7.39 14.27
CA GLU A 69 -3.06 6.09 13.85
C GLU A 69 -3.94 4.95 14.38
N PRO A 70 -4.13 3.88 13.59
CA PRO A 70 -4.91 2.73 14.01
C PRO A 70 -4.27 2.08 15.24
N GLU A 71 -5.09 1.53 16.13
CA GLU A 71 -4.56 0.72 17.22
C GLU A 71 -3.83 -0.50 16.64
N PRO A 72 -2.62 -0.82 17.13
CA PRO A 72 -1.90 -1.99 16.65
C PRO A 72 -2.75 -3.22 16.88
N ARG A 73 -2.96 -4.02 15.82
CA ARG A 73 -3.71 -5.27 15.96
C ARG A 73 -2.90 -6.17 16.88
N LYS A 74 -3.37 -6.38 18.10
CA LYS A 74 -2.77 -7.34 19.03
C LYS A 74 -2.76 -8.71 18.36
N LYS A 75 -1.63 -9.11 17.78
CA LYS A 75 -1.40 -10.51 17.38
C LYS A 75 -1.64 -11.34 18.63
N GLY A 76 -2.66 -12.19 18.59
CA GLY A 76 -3.00 -13.03 19.71
C GLY A 76 -1.80 -13.87 20.10
N ILE A 77 -1.63 -14.14 21.39
CA ILE A 77 -0.56 -15.01 21.92
C ILE A 77 -0.50 -16.36 21.16
N LEU A 78 -1.64 -16.80 20.60
CA LEU A 78 -1.78 -17.99 19.78
C LEU A 78 -1.01 -17.94 18.44
N ASP A 79 -0.89 -16.79 17.77
CA ASP A 79 -0.15 -16.67 16.49
C ASP A 79 1.36 -16.90 16.66
N ARG A 80 1.89 -16.68 17.87
CA ARG A 80 3.31 -16.91 18.19
C ARG A 80 3.65 -18.37 18.43
N ILE A 81 2.66 -19.22 18.69
CA ILE A 81 2.86 -20.63 19.05
C ILE A 81 2.78 -21.55 17.81
N PHE A 82 2.16 -21.10 16.73
CA PHE A 82 1.99 -21.89 15.50
C PHE A 82 2.98 -21.53 14.36
N LYS A 83 4.18 -21.02 14.67
CA LYS A 83 5.25 -20.79 13.67
C LYS A 83 6.25 -21.94 13.64
#